data_AF-A0A8B6FPA2-F1
#
_entry.id   AF-A0A8B6FPA2-F1
#
_cell.length_a   1.000
_cell.length_b   1.000
_cell.length_c   1.000
_cell.angle_alpha   90.00
_cell.angle_beta   90.00
_cell.angle_gamma   90.00
#
_symmetry.space_group_name_H-M   'P 1'
#
loop_
_entity.id
_entity.type
_entity.pdbx_description
1 polymer ?
#
loop_
_entity_poly.entity_id
_entity_poly.type
_entity_poly.pdbx_seq_one_letter_code
_entity_poly.pdbx_strand_id
1 'polypeptide(L)'
;MVSKLKKAREQSLHMELVKQRRIFAERALYLQSALYKEEALLAMDLMETKQVVLDITVSPIEFADDNMMLDFISHPSCQRCLNRIWFKELGATWTGVWKLFFLAALICYSAFLMDELDTFDGVSSLKPYEWIVYVYTLADMLEEYRNLATLPKWSNNTKHPGGHSWWYKLKKYLYNFWNILDVVSYILTIIAIATRSRRFFSLSLFTMYMRFLFVLLMTRQLGPKIIMIKEMSVCYIMQICTQSTRICGMNQAWNTGEYGESSLFHTGRFRAMQALTNLKETAELHVPPTEQNGKTILISSVVTSMIGYWL
;
A
#
# COMPACT_ATOMS: atom_id res chain seq x y z
N MET A 1 11.63 29.16 -28.34
CA MET A 1 11.46 28.29 -29.53
C MET A 1 12.29 27.02 -29.44
N VAL A 2 13.59 27.09 -29.09
CA VAL A 2 14.51 25.95 -28.96
C VAL A 2 14.03 24.86 -27.98
N SER A 3 13.47 25.22 -26.82
CA SER A 3 12.96 24.25 -25.82
C SER A 3 11.79 23.40 -26.33
N LYS A 4 10.90 23.99 -27.14
CA LYS A 4 9.76 23.29 -27.74
C LYS A 4 10.23 22.27 -28.79
N LEU A 5 11.21 22.64 -29.61
CA LEU A 5 11.80 21.74 -30.60
C LEU A 5 12.54 20.57 -29.95
N LYS A 6 13.28 20.82 -28.86
CA LYS A 6 13.94 19.76 -28.09
C LYS A 6 12.93 18.77 -27.52
N LYS A 7 11.85 19.27 -26.91
CA LYS A 7 10.78 18.42 -26.36
C LYS A 7 10.09 17.59 -27.44
N ALA A 8 9.82 18.17 -28.62
CA ALA A 8 9.23 17.45 -29.75
C ALA A 8 10.14 16.32 -30.26
N ARG A 9 11.46 16.57 -30.33
CA ARG A 9 12.46 15.56 -30.73
C ARG A 9 12.57 14.42 -29.71
N GLU A 10 12.55 14.75 -28.42
CA GLU A 10 12.55 13.75 -27.34
C GLU A 10 11.29 12.89 -27.39
N GLN A 11 10.13 13.50 -27.66
CA GLN A 11 8.87 12.78 -27.85
C GLN A 11 8.90 11.87 -29.09
N SER A 12 9.44 12.32 -30.22
CA SER A 12 9.53 11.48 -31.42
C SER A 12 10.47 10.29 -31.21
N LEU A 13 11.61 10.50 -30.53
CA LEU A 13 12.55 9.43 -30.21
C LEU A 13 11.91 8.41 -29.25
N HIS A 14 11.21 8.90 -28.22
CA HIS A 14 10.50 8.04 -27.28
C HIS A 14 9.45 7.17 -27.99
N MET A 15 8.66 7.75 -28.90
CA MET A 15 7.67 7.00 -29.68
C MET A 15 8.31 5.90 -30.55
N GLU A 16 9.43 6.19 -31.21
CA GLU A 16 10.12 5.18 -32.02
C GLU A 16 10.68 4.05 -31.14
N LEU A 17 11.27 4.37 -29.99
CA LEU A 17 11.77 3.35 -29.06
C LEU A 17 10.63 2.46 -28.52
N VAL A 18 9.47 3.04 -28.20
CA VAL A 18 8.29 2.27 -27.77
C VAL A 18 7.79 1.35 -28.89
N LYS A 19 7.78 1.84 -30.13
CA LYS A 19 7.41 1.03 -31.30
C LYS A 19 8.37 -0.14 -31.51
N GLN A 20 9.68 0.10 -31.45
CA GLN A 20 10.69 -0.96 -31.59
C GLN A 20 10.56 -2.00 -30.47
N ARG A 21 10.40 -1.55 -29.21
CA ARG A 21 10.14 -2.44 -28.07
C ARG A 21 8.94 -3.35 -28.31
N ARG A 22 7.84 -2.83 -28.84
CA ARG A 22 6.65 -3.61 -29.16
C ARG A 22 6.92 -4.65 -30.25
N ILE A 23 7.62 -4.29 -31.33
CA ILE A 23 7.99 -5.22 -32.40
C ILE A 23 8.84 -6.38 -31.85
N PHE A 24 9.81 -6.08 -30.99
CA PHE A 24 10.63 -7.13 -30.36
C PHE A 24 9.80 -8.03 -29.43
N ALA A 25 8.87 -7.46 -28.65
CA ALA A 25 7.98 -8.23 -27.79
C ALA A 25 7.07 -9.17 -28.61
N GLU A 26 6.48 -8.68 -29.69
CA GLU A 26 5.63 -9.47 -30.60
C GLU A 26 6.43 -10.61 -31.26
N ARG A 27 7.66 -10.35 -31.68
CA ARG A 27 8.56 -11.38 -32.24
C ARG A 27 8.94 -12.44 -31.21
N ALA A 28 9.25 -12.03 -29.98
CA ALA A 28 9.56 -12.96 -28.90
C ALA A 28 8.36 -13.85 -28.58
N LEU A 29 7.15 -13.28 -28.53
CA LEU A 29 5.91 -14.02 -28.34
C LEU A 29 5.64 -15.00 -29.48
N TYR A 30 5.86 -14.58 -30.73
CA TYR A 30 5.73 -15.44 -31.90
C TYR A 30 6.70 -16.64 -31.84
N LEU A 31 7.97 -16.38 -31.56
CA LEU A 31 8.99 -17.42 -31.44
C LEU A 31 8.64 -18.41 -30.32
N GLN A 32 8.23 -17.89 -29.16
CA GLN A 32 7.80 -18.73 -28.04
C GLN A 32 6.57 -19.58 -28.38
N SER A 33 5.60 -19.01 -29.11
CA SER A 33 4.39 -19.72 -29.55
C SER A 33 4.75 -20.84 -30.53
N ALA A 34 5.65 -20.58 -31.48
CA ALA A 34 6.13 -21.56 -32.44
C ALA A 34 6.88 -22.71 -31.74
N LEU A 35 7.82 -22.37 -30.87
CA LEU A 35 8.60 -23.35 -30.10
C LEU A 35 7.72 -24.20 -29.19
N TYR A 36 6.73 -23.58 -28.54
CA TYR A 36 5.80 -24.30 -27.67
C TYR A 36 4.88 -25.25 -28.44
N LYS A 37 4.56 -24.93 -29.70
CA LYS A 37 3.78 -25.80 -30.58
C LYS A 37 4.56 -27.05 -31.00
N GLU A 38 5.87 -26.91 -31.21
CA GLU A 38 6.75 -28.02 -31.58
C GLU A 38 7.14 -28.85 -30.36
N GLU A 39 7.72 -28.22 -29.33
CA GLU A 39 8.25 -28.90 -28.15
C GLU A 39 7.92 -28.13 -26.86
N ALA A 40 6.73 -28.41 -26.30
CA ALA A 40 6.23 -27.71 -25.13
C ALA A 40 7.15 -27.81 -23.88
N LEU A 41 7.79 -28.95 -23.65
CA LEU A 41 8.68 -29.17 -22.50
C LEU A 41 9.97 -28.35 -22.63
N LEU A 42 10.63 -28.44 -23.79
CA LEU A 42 11.83 -27.66 -24.08
C LEU A 42 11.55 -26.15 -23.98
N ALA A 43 10.41 -25.71 -24.53
CA ALA A 43 9.97 -24.33 -24.43
C ALA A 43 9.82 -23.86 -22.96
N MET A 44 9.36 -24.73 -22.05
CA MET A 44 9.26 -24.38 -20.62
C MET A 44 10.63 -24.37 -19.93
N ASP A 45 11.53 -25.28 -20.26
CA ASP A 45 12.86 -25.34 -19.66
C ASP A 45 13.75 -24.17 -20.09
N LEU A 46 13.62 -23.74 -21.35
CA LEU A 46 14.31 -22.56 -21.87
C LEU A 46 13.90 -21.26 -21.15
N MET A 47 12.67 -21.19 -20.63
CA MET A 47 12.17 -20.03 -19.89
C MET A 47 12.80 -19.87 -18.50
N GLU A 48 13.24 -20.97 -17.90
CA GLU A 48 13.90 -21.02 -16.59
C GLU A 48 15.43 -20.89 -16.73
N THR A 49 15.97 -21.23 -17.89
CA THR A 49 17.41 -21.24 -18.15
C THR A 49 17.97 -19.82 -18.15
N LYS A 50 18.92 -19.54 -17.25
CA LYS A 50 19.64 -18.26 -17.21
C LYS A 50 20.60 -18.18 -18.40
N GLN A 51 20.47 -17.11 -19.17
CA GLN A 51 21.39 -16.82 -20.28
C GLN A 51 22.21 -15.59 -19.95
N VAL A 52 23.48 -15.61 -20.34
CA VAL A 52 24.37 -14.45 -20.23
C VAL A 52 24.33 -13.73 -21.56
N VAL A 53 23.62 -12.60 -21.62
CA VAL A 53 23.57 -11.73 -22.79
C VAL A 53 24.11 -10.38 -22.38
N LEU A 54 25.21 -9.93 -23.00
CA LEU A 54 25.83 -8.62 -22.73
C LEU A 54 26.15 -8.41 -21.23
N ASP A 55 26.80 -9.39 -20.59
CA ASP A 55 27.12 -9.43 -19.15
C ASP A 55 25.90 -9.41 -18.20
N ILE A 56 24.69 -9.53 -18.74
CA ILE A 56 23.45 -9.62 -17.97
C ILE A 56 23.06 -11.10 -17.92
N THR A 57 23.14 -11.70 -16.72
CA THR A 57 22.72 -13.08 -16.48
C THR A 57 21.26 -13.09 -15.99
N VAL A 58 20.31 -13.31 -16.90
CA VAL A 58 18.87 -13.23 -16.60
C VAL A 58 18.12 -14.35 -17.33
N SER A 59 17.07 -14.88 -16.69
CA SER A 59 16.16 -15.83 -17.35
C SER A 59 15.11 -15.09 -18.20
N PRO A 60 14.58 -15.69 -19.28
CA PRO A 60 13.54 -15.06 -20.10
C PRO A 60 12.31 -14.58 -19.31
N ILE A 61 11.92 -15.29 -18.24
CA ILE A 61 10.81 -14.88 -17.36
C ILE A 61 11.16 -13.63 -16.56
N GLU A 62 12.32 -13.61 -15.90
CA GLU A 62 12.79 -12.44 -15.13
C GLU A 62 12.93 -11.21 -16.04
N PHE A 63 13.48 -11.41 -17.25
CA PHE A 63 13.62 -10.32 -18.22
C PHE A 63 12.27 -9.76 -18.67
N ALA A 64 11.29 -10.64 -18.90
CA ALA A 64 9.94 -10.23 -19.27
C ALA A 64 9.23 -9.46 -18.15
N ASP A 65 9.43 -9.87 -16.89
CA ASP A 65 8.87 -9.19 -15.71
C ASP A 65 9.49 -7.80 -15.51
N ASP A 66 10.83 -7.71 -15.53
CA ASP A 66 11.58 -6.44 -15.42
C ASP A 66 11.18 -5.43 -16.51
N ASN A 67 10.83 -5.93 -17.70
CA ASN A 67 10.39 -5.12 -18.83
C ASN A 67 8.87 -5.06 -18.99
N MET A 68 8.07 -5.46 -17.99
CA MET A 68 6.59 -5.42 -18.02
C MET A 68 5.98 -5.98 -19.32
N MET A 69 6.52 -7.07 -19.85
CA MET A 69 6.04 -7.73 -21.06
C MET A 69 4.86 -8.65 -20.74
N LEU A 70 3.74 -8.06 -20.32
CA LEU A 70 2.58 -8.80 -19.81
C LEU A 70 2.01 -9.80 -20.83
N ASP A 71 1.98 -9.46 -22.11
CA ASP A 71 1.49 -10.35 -23.18
C ASP A 71 2.34 -11.63 -23.25
N PHE A 72 3.66 -11.48 -23.14
CA PHE A 72 4.60 -12.60 -23.09
C PHE A 72 4.39 -13.46 -21.84
N ILE A 73 4.23 -12.84 -20.67
CA ILE A 73 3.97 -13.55 -19.40
C ILE A 73 2.61 -14.27 -19.42
N SER A 74 1.62 -13.69 -20.10
CA SER A 74 0.27 -14.27 -20.24
C SER A 74 0.23 -15.53 -21.11
N HIS A 75 1.28 -15.76 -21.91
CA HIS A 75 1.34 -16.89 -22.82
C HIS A 75 1.23 -18.24 -22.06
N PRO A 76 0.52 -19.25 -22.59
CA PRO A 76 0.29 -20.51 -21.88
C PRO A 76 1.56 -21.25 -21.44
N SER A 77 2.67 -21.14 -22.19
CA SER A 77 3.96 -21.72 -21.80
C SER A 77 4.52 -21.08 -20.52
N CYS A 78 4.50 -19.76 -20.42
CA CYS A 78 4.90 -19.02 -19.22
C CYS A 78 4.03 -19.41 -18.03
N GLN A 79 2.71 -19.44 -18.22
CA GLN A 79 1.77 -19.81 -17.17
C GLN A 79 1.99 -21.24 -16.67
N ARG A 80 2.26 -22.19 -17.56
CA ARG A 80 2.60 -23.58 -17.17
C ARG A 80 3.94 -23.66 -16.46
N CYS A 81 4.96 -22.95 -16.94
CA CYS A 81 6.27 -22.87 -16.29
C CYS A 81 6.17 -22.28 -14.87
N LEU A 82 5.47 -21.15 -14.71
CA LEU A 82 5.21 -20.53 -13.40
C LEU A 82 4.44 -21.47 -12.46
N ASN A 83 3.42 -22.18 -12.96
CA ASN A 83 2.71 -23.19 -12.15
C ASN A 83 3.67 -24.32 -11.72
N ARG A 84 4.56 -24.77 -12.61
CA ARG A 84 5.55 -25.80 -12.29
C ARG A 84 6.51 -25.32 -11.19
N ILE A 85 7.06 -24.11 -11.32
CA ILE A 85 7.92 -23.48 -10.31
C ILE A 85 7.18 -23.36 -8.98
N TRP A 86 5.94 -22.85 -9.02
CA TRP A 86 5.10 -22.71 -7.83
C TRP A 86 4.90 -24.05 -7.10
N PHE A 87 4.53 -25.12 -7.82
CA PHE A 87 4.31 -26.42 -7.20
C PHE A 87 5.58 -27.12 -6.74
N LYS A 88 6.71 -26.91 -7.44
CA LYS A 88 8.01 -27.52 -7.13
C LYS A 88 8.66 -26.89 -5.90
N GLU A 89 8.67 -25.56 -5.81
CA GLU A 89 9.37 -24.82 -4.74
C GLU A 89 8.54 -24.69 -3.46
N LEU A 90 7.22 -24.44 -3.56
CA LEU A 90 6.40 -24.15 -2.38
C LEU A 90 5.73 -25.37 -1.76
N GLY A 91 5.68 -26.51 -2.48
CA GLY A 91 4.91 -27.68 -2.09
C GLY A 91 3.41 -27.36 -2.01
N ALA A 92 2.61 -27.92 -2.94
CA ALA A 92 1.17 -27.66 -3.02
C ALA A 92 0.45 -27.76 -1.65
N THR A 93 0.86 -28.73 -0.83
CA THR A 93 0.30 -29.03 0.48
C THR A 93 0.56 -27.94 1.51
N TRP A 94 1.78 -27.38 1.55
CA TRP A 94 2.16 -26.38 2.56
C TRP A 94 1.39 -25.08 2.38
N THR A 95 1.18 -24.63 1.14
CA THR A 95 0.44 -23.37 0.88
C THR A 95 -0.99 -23.39 1.42
N GLY A 96 -1.65 -24.56 1.44
CA GLY A 96 -2.97 -24.72 2.05
C GLY A 96 -2.91 -24.64 3.58
N VAL A 97 -1.93 -25.30 4.19
CA VAL A 97 -1.74 -25.31 5.65
C VAL A 97 -1.47 -23.90 6.17
N TRP A 98 -0.61 -23.12 5.51
CA TRP A 98 -0.34 -21.74 5.89
C TRP A 98 -1.59 -20.86 5.85
N LYS A 99 -2.44 -21.03 4.84
CA LYS A 99 -3.74 -20.31 4.74
C LYS A 99 -4.67 -20.67 5.90
N LEU A 100 -4.72 -21.95 6.29
CA LEU A 100 -5.51 -22.40 7.43
C LEU A 100 -4.96 -21.85 8.75
N PHE A 101 -3.64 -21.80 8.92
CA PHE A 101 -3.01 -21.21 10.10
C PHE A 101 -3.32 -19.72 10.22
N PHE A 102 -3.22 -18.96 9.12
CA PHE A 102 -3.58 -17.55 9.09
C PHE A 102 -5.07 -17.33 9.42
N LEU A 103 -5.95 -18.17 8.87
CA LEU A 103 -7.39 -18.11 9.16
C LEU A 103 -7.68 -18.42 10.64
N ALA A 104 -7.01 -19.42 11.22
CA ALA A 104 -7.13 -19.74 12.64
C ALA A 104 -6.66 -18.57 13.52
N ALA A 105 -5.54 -17.92 13.17
CA ALA A 105 -5.06 -16.74 13.87
C ALA A 105 -6.07 -15.58 13.81
N LEU A 106 -6.73 -15.36 12.67
CA LEU A 106 -7.82 -14.37 12.55
C LEU A 106 -9.01 -14.70 13.46
N ILE A 107 -9.41 -15.97 13.55
CA ILE A 107 -10.50 -16.40 14.42
C ILE A 107 -10.12 -16.17 15.89
N CYS A 108 -8.89 -16.53 16.29
CA CYS A 108 -8.37 -16.27 17.63
C CYS A 108 -8.33 -14.76 17.94
N TYR A 109 -7.88 -13.94 16.98
CA TYR A 109 -7.82 -12.48 17.14
C TYR A 109 -9.23 -11.88 17.27
N SER A 110 -10.20 -12.37 16.48
CA SER A 110 -11.60 -11.95 16.58
C SER A 110 -12.21 -12.33 17.94
N ALA A 111 -11.97 -13.55 18.41
CA ALA A 111 -12.40 -14.00 19.74
C ALA A 111 -11.77 -13.14 20.85
N PHE A 112 -10.47 -12.84 20.75
CA PHE A 112 -9.76 -11.92 21.65
C PHE A 112 -10.42 -10.54 21.71
N LEU A 113 -10.83 -9.98 20.57
CA LEU A 113 -11.49 -8.66 20.51
C LEU A 113 -12.92 -8.67 21.09
N MET A 114 -13.58 -9.81 21.06
CA MET A 114 -14.92 -9.98 21.62
C MET A 114 -14.91 -10.17 23.13
N ASP A 115 -13.84 -10.76 23.68
CA ASP A 115 -13.67 -10.89 25.12
C ASP A 115 -13.43 -9.52 25.78
N GLU A 116 -13.83 -9.40 27.05
CA GLU A 116 -13.63 -8.18 27.81
C GLU A 116 -12.13 -7.98 28.05
N LEU A 117 -11.59 -6.91 27.45
CA LEU A 117 -10.26 -6.40 27.78
C LEU A 117 -10.36 -5.74 29.15
N ASP A 118 -9.99 -6.47 30.21
CA ASP A 118 -9.92 -5.93 31.55
C ASP A 118 -9.01 -4.70 31.56
N THR A 119 -9.63 -3.54 31.80
CA THR A 119 -8.95 -2.26 31.91
C THR A 119 -8.16 -2.24 33.21
N PHE A 120 -6.85 -2.42 33.08
CA PHE A 120 -5.77 -1.93 33.96
C PHE A 120 -5.95 -2.04 35.49
N ASP A 121 -6.81 -2.89 36.00
CA ASP A 121 -6.89 -3.14 37.44
C ASP A 121 -5.93 -4.29 37.80
N GLY A 122 -4.65 -3.90 37.89
CA GLY A 122 -3.59 -4.55 38.67
C GLY A 122 -3.19 -5.97 38.27
N VAL A 123 -2.08 -6.12 37.53
CA VAL A 123 -1.29 -7.38 37.34
C VAL A 123 -2.17 -8.61 37.04
N SER A 124 -3.35 -8.38 36.48
CA SER A 124 -4.32 -9.41 36.19
C SER A 124 -3.70 -10.30 35.11
N SER A 125 -3.59 -11.58 35.45
CA SER A 125 -2.95 -12.61 34.63
C SER A 125 -3.41 -12.50 33.18
N LEU A 126 -2.50 -12.12 32.28
CA LEU A 126 -2.70 -12.14 30.83
C LEU A 126 -3.36 -13.46 30.44
N LYS A 127 -4.58 -13.38 29.90
CA LYS A 127 -5.31 -14.60 29.51
C LYS A 127 -4.51 -15.30 28.40
N PRO A 128 -4.52 -16.65 28.33
CA PRO A 128 -3.63 -17.39 27.43
C PRO A 128 -3.83 -17.06 25.94
N TYR A 129 -5.04 -16.66 25.53
CA TYR A 129 -5.32 -16.25 24.15
C TYR A 129 -4.62 -14.94 23.76
N GLU A 130 -4.41 -14.03 24.71
CA GLU A 130 -3.76 -12.74 24.46
C GLU A 130 -2.27 -12.95 24.16
N TRP A 131 -1.64 -13.87 24.90
CA TRP A 131 -0.29 -14.34 24.62
C TRP A 131 -0.15 -14.96 23.24
N ILE A 132 -1.09 -15.80 22.82
CA ILE A 132 -1.05 -16.44 21.49
C ILE A 132 -1.07 -15.36 20.39
N VAL A 133 -1.95 -14.36 20.50
CA VAL A 133 -2.04 -13.26 19.51
C VAL A 133 -0.75 -12.44 19.47
N TYR A 134 -0.14 -12.14 20.62
CA TYR A 134 1.12 -11.39 20.66
C TYR A 134 2.30 -12.18 20.10
N VAL A 135 2.41 -13.46 20.44
CA VAL A 135 3.45 -14.35 19.90
C VAL A 135 3.29 -14.51 18.38
N TYR A 136 2.06 -14.70 17.91
CA TYR A 136 1.76 -14.77 16.48
C TYR A 136 2.17 -13.48 15.77
N THR A 137 1.76 -12.31 16.29
CA THR A 137 2.08 -11.02 15.66
C THR A 137 3.58 -10.75 15.67
N LEU A 138 4.29 -11.14 16.72
CA LEU A 138 5.75 -11.01 16.78
C LEU A 138 6.43 -11.93 15.75
N ALA A 139 6.01 -13.18 15.64
CA ALA A 139 6.55 -14.13 14.66
C ALA A 139 6.37 -13.61 13.23
N ASP A 140 5.20 -13.06 12.95
CA ASP A 140 4.83 -12.45 11.68
C ASP A 140 5.66 -11.20 11.36
N MET A 141 5.89 -10.32 12.34
CA MET A 141 6.81 -9.18 12.20
C MET A 141 8.26 -9.63 11.91
N LEU A 142 8.72 -10.72 12.55
CA LEU A 142 10.05 -11.27 12.32
C LEU A 142 10.20 -11.86 10.92
N GLU A 143 9.15 -12.47 10.38
CA GLU A 143 9.13 -12.96 9.00
C GLU A 143 9.28 -11.81 8.00
N GLU A 144 8.56 -10.70 8.19
CA GLU A 144 8.70 -9.55 7.30
C GLU A 144 10.04 -8.84 7.45
N TYR A 145 10.57 -8.78 8.67
CA TYR A 145 11.92 -8.28 8.88
C TYR A 145 12.97 -9.15 8.14
N ARG A 146 12.82 -10.48 8.20
CA ARG A 146 13.66 -11.42 7.44
C ARG A 146 13.52 -11.18 5.95
N ASN A 147 12.30 -11.04 5.41
CA ASN A 147 12.04 -10.79 4.00
C ASN A 147 12.72 -9.50 3.53
N LEU A 148 12.64 -8.42 4.31
CA LEU A 148 13.32 -7.15 4.02
C LEU A 148 14.85 -7.31 4.03
N ALA A 149 15.39 -8.11 4.97
CA ALA A 149 16.83 -8.34 5.10
C ALA A 149 17.39 -9.22 3.97
N THR A 150 16.63 -10.25 3.54
CA THR A 150 17.02 -11.21 2.49
C THR A 150 16.80 -10.70 1.07
N LEU A 151 16.17 -9.53 0.89
CA LEU A 151 16.03 -8.91 -0.44
C LEU A 151 17.39 -8.92 -1.16
N PRO A 152 17.48 -9.58 -2.34
CA PRO A 152 18.73 -9.75 -3.04
C PRO A 152 19.34 -8.37 -3.32
N LYS A 153 20.66 -8.27 -3.16
CA LYS A 153 21.41 -7.12 -3.67
C LYS A 153 21.15 -7.11 -5.18
N TRP A 154 20.38 -6.14 -5.66
CA TRP A 154 20.12 -6.00 -7.09
C TRP A 154 21.44 -5.99 -7.84
N SER A 155 21.48 -6.74 -8.93
CA SER A 155 22.60 -6.93 -9.85
C SER A 155 23.56 -5.74 -9.91
N ASN A 156 24.84 -6.02 -9.63
CA ASN A 156 25.98 -5.08 -9.60
C ASN A 156 26.24 -4.31 -10.91
N ASN A 157 25.37 -4.39 -11.91
CA ASN A 157 25.67 -3.91 -13.27
C ASN A 157 25.14 -2.51 -13.60
N THR A 158 24.38 -1.86 -12.71
CA THR A 158 24.22 -0.40 -12.79
C THR A 158 25.21 0.25 -11.85
N LYS A 159 26.17 0.99 -12.43
CA LYS A 159 27.15 1.85 -11.73
C LYS A 159 26.46 3.02 -11.01
N HIS A 160 25.46 2.75 -10.17
CA HIS A 160 24.93 3.71 -9.22
C HIS A 160 25.76 3.61 -7.94
N PRO A 161 26.55 4.62 -7.58
CA PRO A 161 27.47 4.58 -6.42
C PRO A 161 26.78 4.51 -5.04
N GLY A 162 25.47 4.26 -4.97
CA GLY A 162 24.65 4.32 -3.75
C GLY A 162 23.92 3.03 -3.36
N GLY A 163 24.16 1.91 -4.05
CA GLY A 163 23.40 0.65 -3.94
C GLY A 163 23.52 -0.14 -2.62
N HIS A 164 24.11 0.44 -1.58
CA HIS A 164 24.25 -0.21 -0.25
C HIS A 164 23.46 0.45 0.88
N SER A 165 22.80 1.58 0.62
CA SER A 165 22.02 2.23 1.69
C SER A 165 20.77 1.41 2.01
N TRP A 166 20.63 1.00 3.27
CA TRP A 166 19.45 0.34 3.82
C TRP A 166 18.14 1.11 3.48
N TRP A 167 18.23 2.44 3.40
CA TRP A 167 17.13 3.32 2.99
C TRP A 167 16.63 3.07 1.57
N TYR A 168 17.50 2.72 0.63
CA TYR A 168 17.08 2.41 -0.73
C TYR A 168 16.27 1.11 -0.77
N LYS A 169 16.72 0.09 -0.02
CA LYS A 169 15.98 -1.17 0.13
C LYS A 169 14.62 -0.94 0.76
N LEU A 170 14.58 -0.18 1.85
CA LEU A 170 13.33 0.17 2.53
C LEU A 170 12.39 0.97 1.61
N LYS A 171 12.90 1.97 0.88
CA LYS A 171 12.09 2.76 -0.06
C LYS A 171 11.51 1.89 -1.18
N LYS A 172 12.28 0.93 -1.70
CA LYS A 172 11.78 -0.02 -2.69
C LYS A 172 10.73 -0.96 -2.08
N TYR A 173 10.96 -1.46 -0.87
CA TYR A 173 10.02 -2.30 -0.15
C TYR A 173 8.68 -1.58 0.08
N LEU A 174 8.74 -0.31 0.49
CA LEU A 174 7.58 0.56 0.71
C LEU A 174 6.91 1.02 -0.60
N TYR A 175 7.48 0.75 -1.78
CA TYR A 175 6.81 1.07 -3.04
C TYR A 175 5.69 0.06 -3.36
N ASN A 176 5.76 -1.14 -2.79
CA ASN A 176 4.70 -2.13 -2.92
C ASN A 176 3.56 -1.79 -1.94
N PHE A 177 2.37 -1.52 -2.49
CA PHE A 177 1.17 -1.19 -1.72
C PHE A 177 0.87 -2.22 -0.61
N TRP A 178 1.05 -3.52 -0.90
CA TRP A 178 0.77 -4.58 0.08
C TRP A 178 1.73 -4.54 1.26
N ASN A 179 3.01 -4.29 1.01
CA ASN A 179 4.02 -4.12 2.06
C ASN A 179 3.74 -2.89 2.94
N ILE A 180 3.22 -1.80 2.36
CA ILE A 180 2.76 -0.64 3.14
C ILE A 180 1.64 -1.05 4.08
N LEU A 181 0.66 -1.81 3.57
CA LEU A 181 -0.47 -2.30 4.36
C LEU A 181 0.01 -3.17 5.54
N ASP A 182 1.02 -4.02 5.33
CA ASP A 182 1.62 -4.84 6.38
C ASP A 182 2.31 -3.97 7.45
N VAL A 183 3.14 -3.00 7.03
CA VAL A 183 3.81 -2.07 7.95
C VAL A 183 2.79 -1.25 8.77
N VAL A 184 1.73 -0.76 8.13
CA VAL A 184 0.64 -0.04 8.81
C VAL A 184 -0.06 -0.96 9.80
N SER A 185 -0.28 -2.23 9.45
CA SER A 185 -0.90 -3.20 10.36
C SER A 185 -0.07 -3.37 11.63
N TYR A 186 1.26 -3.52 11.51
CA TYR A 186 2.15 -3.67 12.66
C TYR A 186 2.22 -2.42 13.53
N ILE A 187 2.28 -1.22 12.93
CA ILE A 187 2.25 0.04 13.68
C ILE A 187 0.94 0.15 14.47
N LEU A 188 -0.19 -0.18 13.86
CA LEU A 188 -1.49 -0.19 14.53
C LEU A 188 -1.53 -1.22 15.66
N THR A 189 -0.96 -2.41 15.48
CA THR A 189 -0.90 -3.41 16.55
C THR A 189 -0.03 -2.95 17.71
N ILE A 190 1.14 -2.36 17.45
CA ILE A 190 2.02 -1.82 18.51
C ILE A 190 1.29 -0.72 19.30
N ILE A 191 0.62 0.20 18.60
CA ILE A 191 -0.18 1.24 19.24
C ILE A 191 -1.33 0.62 20.04
N ALA A 192 -2.00 -0.40 19.50
CA ALA A 192 -3.08 -1.10 20.19
C ALA A 192 -2.61 -1.79 21.48
N ILE A 193 -1.44 -2.44 21.45
CA ILE A 193 -0.81 -3.05 22.63
C ILE A 193 -0.43 -1.97 23.64
N ALA A 194 0.24 -0.90 23.21
CA ALA A 194 0.69 0.17 24.09
C ALA A 194 -0.46 0.94 24.75
N THR A 195 -1.54 1.19 24.01
CA THR A 195 -2.72 1.91 24.51
C THR A 195 -3.76 0.99 25.15
N ARG A 196 -3.62 -0.33 24.97
CA ARG A 196 -4.59 -1.38 25.33
C ARG A 196 -6.03 -1.02 24.97
N SER A 197 -6.21 -0.33 23.84
CA SER A 197 -7.51 0.22 23.43
C SER A 197 -8.18 -0.66 22.39
N ARG A 198 -9.42 -1.05 22.68
CA ARG A 198 -10.25 -1.89 21.80
C ARG A 198 -10.43 -1.29 20.41
N ARG A 199 -10.45 0.04 20.29
CA ARG A 199 -10.62 0.74 19.00
C ARG A 199 -9.43 0.47 18.07
N PHE A 200 -8.20 0.55 18.59
CA PHE A 200 -7.01 0.28 17.79
C PHE A 200 -6.87 -1.22 17.48
N PHE A 201 -7.25 -2.11 18.40
CA PHE A 201 -7.30 -3.54 18.11
C PHE A 201 -8.31 -3.87 16.99
N SER A 202 -9.48 -3.22 16.95
CA SER A 202 -10.45 -3.40 15.86
C SER A 202 -9.92 -2.93 14.51
N LEU A 203 -9.20 -1.80 14.47
CA LEU A 203 -8.56 -1.32 13.25
C LEU A 203 -7.45 -2.25 12.78
N SER A 204 -6.66 -2.78 13.72
CA SER A 204 -5.61 -3.76 13.45
C SER A 204 -6.18 -5.09 12.95
N LEU A 205 -7.33 -5.55 13.47
CA LEU A 205 -8.00 -6.74 12.96
C LEU A 205 -8.48 -6.51 11.52
N PHE A 206 -9.05 -5.34 11.24
CA PHE A 206 -9.48 -4.99 9.89
C PHE A 206 -8.32 -5.02 8.88
N THR A 207 -7.15 -4.47 9.24
CA THR A 207 -5.97 -4.53 8.35
C THR A 207 -5.47 -5.96 8.16
N MET A 208 -5.51 -6.81 9.19
CA MET A 208 -5.19 -8.24 9.06
C MET A 208 -6.16 -8.99 8.12
N TYR A 209 -7.45 -8.65 8.13
CA TYR A 209 -8.40 -9.17 7.13
C TYR A 209 -8.08 -8.69 5.70
N MET A 210 -7.69 -7.43 5.53
CA MET A 210 -7.25 -6.92 4.23
C MET A 210 -6.00 -7.65 3.73
N ARG A 211 -5.09 -8.00 4.63
CA ARG A 211 -3.92 -8.84 4.31
C ARG A 211 -4.31 -10.27 3.91
N PHE A 212 -5.34 -10.85 4.54
CA PHE A 212 -5.86 -12.16 4.10
C PHE A 212 -6.32 -12.14 2.63
N LEU A 213 -6.93 -11.04 2.18
CA LEU A 213 -7.32 -10.89 0.77
C LEU A 213 -6.12 -10.93 -0.18
N PHE A 214 -4.95 -10.43 0.25
CA PHE A 214 -3.72 -10.54 -0.53
C PHE A 214 -3.26 -12.00 -0.69
N VAL A 215 -3.33 -12.79 0.37
CA VAL A 215 -3.02 -14.23 0.30
C VAL A 215 -3.97 -14.97 -0.67
N LEU A 216 -5.23 -14.52 -0.74
CA LEU A 216 -6.19 -15.04 -1.71
C LEU A 216 -5.89 -14.59 -3.16
N LEU A 217 -5.23 -13.44 -3.36
CA LEU A 217 -4.85 -12.93 -4.68
C LEU A 217 -3.88 -13.87 -5.42
N MET A 218 -3.06 -14.62 -4.67
CA MET A 218 -2.17 -15.65 -5.22
C MET A 218 -2.92 -16.90 -5.72
N THR A 219 -4.22 -17.02 -5.46
CA THR A 219 -5.02 -18.16 -5.91
C THR A 219 -5.50 -17.93 -7.34
N ARG A 220 -5.20 -18.84 -8.26
CA ARG A 220 -5.52 -18.74 -9.70
C ARG A 220 -6.96 -18.33 -10.03
N GLN A 221 -7.94 -18.77 -9.24
CA GLN A 221 -9.36 -18.47 -9.49
C GLN A 221 -9.84 -17.15 -8.87
N LEU A 222 -9.21 -16.70 -7.77
CA LEU A 222 -9.64 -15.53 -7.00
C LEU A 222 -8.80 -14.29 -7.33
N GLY A 223 -7.54 -14.46 -7.72
CA GLY A 223 -6.62 -13.38 -8.08
C GLY A 223 -7.20 -12.41 -9.11
N PRO A 224 -7.63 -12.88 -10.30
CA PRO A 224 -8.23 -12.00 -11.30
C PRO A 224 -9.48 -11.28 -10.80
N LYS A 225 -10.30 -11.94 -9.97
CA LYS A 225 -11.50 -11.34 -9.39
C LYS A 225 -11.16 -10.21 -8.41
N ILE A 226 -10.13 -10.40 -7.57
CA ILE A 226 -9.68 -9.38 -6.62
C ILE A 226 -9.02 -8.21 -7.35
N ILE A 227 -8.21 -8.47 -8.38
CA ILE A 227 -7.64 -7.42 -9.23
C ILE A 227 -8.76 -6.60 -9.90
N MET A 228 -9.80 -7.27 -10.40
CA MET A 228 -10.96 -6.60 -10.97
C MET A 228 -11.70 -5.74 -9.92
N ILE A 229 -11.89 -6.24 -8.69
CA ILE A 229 -12.49 -5.46 -7.59
C ILE A 229 -11.64 -4.23 -7.28
N LYS A 230 -10.31 -4.35 -7.27
CA LYS A 230 -9.39 -3.23 -7.05
C LYS A 230 -9.57 -2.14 -8.13
N GLU A 231 -9.60 -2.52 -9.40
CA GLU A 231 -9.83 -1.55 -10.49
C GLU A 231 -11.22 -0.89 -10.37
N MET A 232 -12.25 -1.67 -10.02
CA MET A 232 -13.60 -1.14 -9.82
C MET A 232 -13.72 -0.24 -8.58
N SER A 233 -12.87 -0.43 -7.57
CA SER A 233 -12.88 0.39 -6.36
C SER A 233 -12.53 1.85 -6.62
N VAL A 234 -11.67 2.13 -7.61
CA VAL A 234 -11.31 3.50 -8.01
C VAL A 234 -12.54 4.22 -8.55
N CYS A 235 -13.31 3.56 -9.42
CA CYS A 235 -14.57 4.09 -9.94
C CYS A 235 -15.58 4.35 -8.81
N TYR A 236 -15.65 3.44 -7.84
CA TYR A 236 -16.56 3.59 -6.69
C TYR A 236 -16.19 4.78 -5.79
N ILE A 237 -14.89 4.98 -5.51
CA ILE A 237 -14.42 6.14 -4.75
C ILE A 237 -14.74 7.45 -5.50
N MET A 238 -14.52 7.50 -6.82
CA MET A 238 -14.88 8.65 -7.64
C MET A 238 -16.39 8.96 -7.57
N GLN A 239 -17.23 7.91 -7.56
CA GLN A 239 -18.67 8.04 -7.39
C GLN A 239 -19.03 8.59 -6.00
N ILE A 240 -18.44 8.08 -4.93
CA ILE A 240 -18.65 8.60 -3.56
C ILE A 240 -18.25 10.07 -3.46
N CYS A 241 -17.09 10.46 -4.01
CA CYS A 241 -16.65 11.86 -4.01
C CYS A 241 -17.64 12.77 -4.74
N THR A 242 -18.17 12.29 -5.88
CA THR A 242 -19.19 13.03 -6.65
C THR A 242 -20.49 13.18 -5.87
N GLN A 243 -20.97 12.11 -5.21
CA GLN A 243 -22.18 12.17 -4.38
C GLN A 243 -22.00 13.05 -3.15
N SER A 244 -20.83 12.99 -2.51
CA SER A 244 -20.50 13.84 -1.35
C SER A 244 -20.52 15.31 -1.72
N THR A 245 -19.97 15.67 -2.89
CA THR A 245 -19.99 17.05 -3.41
C THR A 245 -21.43 17.52 -3.71
N ARG A 246 -22.27 16.66 -4.29
CA ARG A 246 -23.69 16.97 -4.55
C ARG A 246 -24.48 17.20 -3.27
N ILE A 247 -24.31 16.32 -2.27
CA ILE A 247 -24.98 16.45 -0.97
C ILE A 247 -24.54 17.74 -0.27
N CYS A 248 -23.25 18.08 -0.30
CA CYS A 248 -22.76 19.34 0.26
C CYS A 248 -23.37 20.57 -0.44
N GLY A 249 -23.45 20.55 -1.78
CA GLY A 249 -24.05 21.62 -2.56
C GLY A 249 -25.56 21.79 -2.29
N MET A 250 -26.31 20.68 -2.22
CA MET A 250 -27.74 20.71 -1.86
C MET A 250 -27.96 21.23 -0.44
N ASN A 251 -27.13 20.80 0.52
CA ASN A 251 -27.23 21.26 1.90
C ASN A 251 -26.91 22.77 2.01
N GLN A 252 -25.94 23.28 1.27
CA GLN A 252 -25.67 24.73 1.20
C GLN A 252 -26.84 25.49 0.58
N ALA A 253 -27.36 25.04 -0.56
CA ALA A 253 -28.50 25.66 -1.23
C ALA A 253 -29.75 25.69 -0.34
N TRP A 254 -30.05 24.59 0.36
CA TRP A 254 -31.15 24.50 1.32
C TRP A 254 -30.99 25.52 2.45
N ASN A 255 -29.80 25.58 3.06
CA ASN A 255 -29.51 26.53 4.14
C ASN A 255 -29.54 27.99 3.70
N THR A 256 -29.35 28.29 2.41
CA THR A 256 -29.46 29.67 1.86
C THR A 256 -30.86 30.02 1.34
N GLY A 257 -31.68 29.01 1.01
CA GLY A 257 -32.98 29.18 0.35
C GLY A 257 -34.16 29.30 1.30
N GLU A 258 -34.07 28.75 2.52
CA GLU A 258 -35.09 28.92 3.56
C GLU A 258 -34.65 29.98 4.58
N TYR A 259 -35.36 31.10 4.61
CA TYR A 259 -35.53 31.91 5.82
C TYR A 259 -36.26 31.06 6.87
N GLY A 260 -35.53 30.16 7.53
CA GLY A 260 -36.03 29.32 8.61
C GLY A 260 -35.21 29.54 9.87
N GLU A 261 -35.76 30.31 10.81
CA GLU A 261 -35.26 30.55 12.17
C GLU A 261 -35.22 29.26 13.03
N SER A 262 -34.47 28.26 12.61
CA SER A 262 -34.39 26.98 13.34
C SER A 262 -32.95 26.44 13.40
N SER A 263 -31.97 27.33 13.54
CA SER A 263 -30.58 26.99 13.82
C SER A 263 -30.30 26.94 15.33
N LEU A 264 -30.93 26.01 16.06
CA LEU A 264 -30.67 25.82 17.49
C LEU A 264 -29.90 24.55 17.86
N PHE A 265 -29.54 23.66 16.92
CA PHE A 265 -28.97 22.35 17.31
C PHE A 265 -27.46 22.13 17.08
N HIS A 266 -26.73 23.02 16.42
CA HIS A 266 -25.24 22.88 16.33
C HIS A 266 -24.43 24.17 16.52
N THR A 267 -25.08 25.33 16.60
CA THR A 267 -24.44 26.63 16.86
C THR A 267 -23.99 26.82 18.31
N GLY A 268 -24.50 26.01 19.25
CA GLY A 268 -24.11 26.10 20.67
C GLY A 268 -22.62 25.79 20.92
N ARG A 269 -22.03 24.84 20.18
CA ARG A 269 -20.62 24.46 20.37
C ARG A 269 -19.66 25.44 19.71
N PHE A 270 -20.08 26.07 18.60
CA PHE A 270 -19.31 27.13 17.95
C PHE A 270 -19.40 28.47 18.69
N ARG A 271 -20.57 28.85 19.22
CA ARG A 271 -20.71 30.05 20.07
C ARG A 271 -19.97 29.91 21.40
N ALA A 272 -19.90 28.71 21.98
CA ALA A 272 -19.08 28.48 23.18
C ALA A 272 -17.57 28.62 22.89
N MET A 273 -17.09 28.12 21.76
CA MET A 273 -15.69 28.34 21.35
C MET A 273 -15.41 29.81 21.01
N GLN A 274 -16.35 30.51 20.37
CA GLN A 274 -16.21 31.91 20.01
C GLN A 274 -16.29 32.84 21.24
N ALA A 275 -17.10 32.48 22.25
CA ALA A 275 -17.12 33.14 23.56
C ALA A 275 -15.82 32.90 24.34
N LEU A 276 -15.21 31.72 24.24
CA LEU A 276 -13.91 31.44 24.86
C LEU A 276 -12.76 32.21 24.19
N THR A 277 -12.79 32.43 22.87
CA THR A 277 -11.79 33.31 22.22
C THR A 277 -11.96 34.77 22.61
N ASN A 278 -13.19 35.27 22.74
CA ASN A 278 -13.44 36.66 23.16
C ASN A 278 -13.07 36.88 24.64
N LEU A 279 -13.23 35.86 25.49
CA LEU A 279 -12.75 35.88 26.88
C LEU A 279 -11.22 35.88 26.98
N LYS A 280 -10.54 35.25 26.01
CA LYS A 280 -9.07 35.24 25.95
C LYS A 280 -8.51 36.60 25.50
N GLU A 281 -9.14 37.24 24.50
CA GLU A 281 -8.76 38.61 24.08
C GLU A 281 -9.00 39.65 25.19
N THR A 282 -10.07 39.50 25.97
CA THR A 282 -10.34 40.41 27.09
C THR A 282 -9.43 40.17 28.30
N ALA A 283 -8.91 38.95 28.48
CA ALA A 283 -7.91 38.65 29.51
C ALA A 283 -6.50 39.12 29.14
N GLU A 284 -6.14 39.19 27.86
CA GLU A 284 -4.84 39.69 27.39
C GLU A 284 -4.74 41.23 27.41
N LEU A 285 -5.87 41.95 27.50
CA LEU A 285 -5.91 43.41 27.63
C LEU A 285 -5.60 43.95 29.04
N HIS A 286 -5.25 43.08 29.99
CA HIS A 286 -4.92 43.46 31.37
C HIS A 286 -3.54 43.01 31.85
N VAL A 287 -2.62 42.70 30.94
CA VAL A 287 -1.21 42.50 31.27
C VAL A 287 -0.43 43.78 30.91
N PRO A 288 0.16 44.49 31.89
CA PRO A 288 0.99 45.65 31.59
C PRO A 288 2.24 45.23 30.80
N PRO A 289 2.71 46.06 29.86
CA PRO A 289 3.83 45.71 28.99
C PRO A 289 5.11 45.60 29.82
N THR A 290 5.62 44.37 29.95
CA THR A 290 7.02 44.15 30.29
C THR A 290 7.81 43.99 29.00
N GLU A 291 8.68 44.97 28.80
CA GLU A 291 9.63 45.13 27.73
C GLU A 291 10.61 43.94 27.70
N GLN A 292 10.58 43.10 26.65
CA GLN A 292 11.73 42.27 26.28
C GLN A 292 11.69 41.75 24.84
N ASN A 293 12.50 42.40 24.00
CA ASN A 293 13.40 41.84 23.00
C ASN A 293 12.94 40.65 22.13
N GLY A 294 12.49 41.02 20.92
CA GLY A 294 12.86 40.47 19.61
C GLY A 294 13.34 39.02 19.51
N LYS A 295 12.50 38.16 18.92
CA LYS A 295 12.80 37.17 17.84
C LYS A 295 11.83 35.97 17.86
N THR A 296 10.54 36.15 17.53
CA THR A 296 9.69 34.96 17.34
C THR A 296 8.45 35.16 16.45
N ILE A 297 8.56 35.65 15.22
CA ILE A 297 7.44 35.52 14.25
C ILE A 297 7.98 35.19 12.86
N LEU A 298 8.25 33.90 12.63
CA LEU A 298 8.44 33.35 11.29
C LEU A 298 8.18 31.83 11.30
N ILE A 299 7.05 31.40 11.87
CA ILE A 299 6.63 29.98 11.82
C ILE A 299 5.17 29.81 11.34
N SER A 300 4.34 30.85 11.42
CA SER A 300 2.91 30.73 11.03
C SER A 300 2.65 30.70 9.51
N SER A 301 3.59 31.10 8.65
CA SER A 301 3.35 31.19 7.20
C SER A 301 3.73 29.93 6.41
N VAL A 302 4.44 28.97 7.01
CA VAL A 302 4.92 27.76 6.30
C VAL A 302 3.91 26.62 6.36
N VAL A 303 3.08 26.57 7.41
CA VAL A 303 2.12 25.46 7.62
C VAL A 303 0.92 25.55 6.66
N THR A 304 0.53 26.74 6.22
CA THR A 304 -0.64 26.92 5.35
C THR A 304 -0.38 26.63 3.87
N SER A 305 0.89 26.60 3.43
CA SER A 305 1.23 26.40 2.01
C SER A 305 1.39 24.94 1.59
N MET A 306 1.44 23.98 2.53
CA MET A 306 1.63 22.56 2.18
C MET A 306 0.32 21.78 1.95
N ILE A 307 -0.83 22.33 2.32
CA ILE A 307 -2.12 21.65 2.14
C ILE A 307 -2.68 21.84 0.72
N GLY A 308 -2.17 22.80 -0.05
CA GLY A 308 -2.66 23.11 -1.40
C GLY A 308 -2.05 22.31 -2.56
N TYR A 309 -1.14 21.36 -2.31
CA TYR A 309 -0.40 20.65 -3.37
C TYR A 309 -0.78 19.18 -3.57
N TRP A 310 -1.85 18.70 -2.91
CA TRP A 310 -2.35 17.32 -3.03
C TRP A 310 -3.88 17.24 -3.24
N LEU A 311 -4.41 18.18 -4.02
CA LEU A 311 -5.72 18.09 -4.69
C LEU A 311 -5.49 18.34 -6.19
#